data_AF-A0A842WC93-F1
#
_entry.id   AF-A0A842WC93-F1
#
_cell.length_a   1.000
_cell.length_b   1.000
_cell.length_c   1.000
_cell.angle_alpha   90.00
_cell.angle_beta   90.00
_cell.angle_gamma   90.00
#
_symmetry.space_group_name_H-M   'P 1'
#
loop_
_entity.id
_entity.type
_entity.pdbx_description
1 polymer ?
#
loop_
_entity_poly.entity_id
_entity_poly.type
_entity_poly.pdbx_seq_one_letter_code
_entity_poly.pdbx_strand_id
1 'polypeptide(L)'
;MSYSTISNVPCTFLLWIWEALKAIIPTMIAIMFIYGAAKYISSADDPSGRQKGKQICMHSVIGALIYILSVSVMLAVGLTQADVCHN
;
A
#
# COMPACT_ATOMS: atom_id res chain seq x y z
N MET A 1 -5.39 33.12 -21.43
CA MET A 1 -4.53 31.92 -21.43
C MET A 1 -3.38 32.16 -20.45
N SER A 2 -3.52 31.76 -19.18
CA SER A 2 -2.43 31.75 -18.16
C SER A 2 -2.80 31.00 -16.85
N TYR A 3 -3.83 30.13 -16.85
CA TYR A 3 -4.24 29.37 -15.64
C TYR A 3 -3.85 27.89 -15.66
N SER A 4 -3.26 27.38 -16.75
CA SER A 4 -2.89 25.96 -16.89
C SER A 4 -1.51 25.60 -16.33
N THR A 5 -0.68 26.58 -15.97
CA THR A 5 0.68 26.33 -15.45
C THR A 5 0.78 26.46 -13.92
N ILE A 6 -0.05 27.31 -13.30
CA ILE A 6 0.03 27.62 -11.86
C ILE A 6 -0.69 26.56 -10.99
N SER A 7 -1.76 25.93 -11.50
CA SER A 7 -2.41 24.77 -10.85
C SER A 7 -1.58 23.48 -10.99
N ASN A 8 -0.63 23.44 -11.93
CA ASN A 8 0.13 22.24 -12.25
C ASN A 8 1.33 22.01 -11.31
N VAL A 9 1.85 23.04 -10.64
CA VAL A 9 2.97 22.92 -9.68
C VAL A 9 2.55 22.21 -8.37
N PRO A 10 1.43 22.60 -7.71
CA PRO A 10 0.93 21.85 -6.56
C PRO A 10 0.39 20.47 -6.97
N CYS A 11 -0.20 20.36 -8.17
CA CYS A 11 -0.65 19.08 -8.71
C CYS A 11 0.51 18.11 -8.92
N THR A 12 1.60 18.54 -9.57
CA THR A 12 2.79 17.69 -9.77
C THR A 12 3.35 17.24 -8.42
N PHE A 13 3.44 18.12 -7.42
CA PHE A 13 3.88 17.71 -6.08
C PHE A 13 2.97 16.63 -5.46
N LEU A 14 1.64 16.74 -5.60
CA LEU A 14 0.68 15.72 -5.18
C LEU A 14 0.80 14.42 -5.97
N LEU A 15 1.13 14.47 -7.27
CA LEU A 15 1.39 13.30 -8.10
C LEU A 15 2.59 12.49 -7.57
N TRP A 16 3.70 13.18 -7.28
CA TRP A 16 4.89 12.54 -6.71
C TRP A 16 4.61 11.87 -5.36
N ILE A 17 3.82 12.51 -4.49
CA ILE A 17 3.45 11.95 -3.18
C ILE A 17 2.58 10.70 -3.34
N TRP A 18 1.60 10.73 -4.23
CA TRP A 18 0.65 9.62 -4.41
C TRP A 18 1.32 8.39 -5.03
N GLU A 19 2.17 8.59 -6.03
CA GLU A 19 2.93 7.50 -6.65
C GLU A 19 3.94 6.90 -5.68
N ALA A 20 4.60 7.74 -4.86
CA ALA A 20 5.45 7.26 -3.78
C ALA A 20 4.65 6.42 -2.77
N LEU A 21 3.46 6.88 -2.36
CA LEU A 21 2.61 6.17 -1.40
C LEU A 21 2.14 4.81 -1.95
N LYS A 22 1.72 4.77 -3.21
CA LYS A 22 1.33 3.53 -3.89
C LYS A 22 2.44 2.49 -3.91
N ALA A 23 3.70 2.90 -4.04
CA ALA A 23 4.84 1.98 -4.10
C ALA A 23 5.33 1.54 -2.71
N ILE A 24 5.31 2.43 -1.72
CA ILE A 24 5.85 2.15 -0.38
C ILE A 24 4.99 1.12 0.37
N ILE A 25 3.67 1.28 0.34
CA ILE A 25 2.74 0.41 1.09
C ILE A 25 2.85 -1.07 0.72
N PRO A 26 2.74 -1.49 -0.56
CA PRO A 26 2.84 -2.90 -0.93
C PRO A 26 4.23 -3.48 -0.65
N THR A 27 5.28 -2.66 -0.78
CA THR A 27 6.65 -3.06 -0.46
C THR A 27 6.79 -3.38 1.03
N MET A 28 6.23 -2.53 1.90
CA MET A 28 6.26 -2.75 3.35
C MET A 28 5.46 -4.00 3.77
N ILE A 29 4.30 -4.22 3.15
CA ILE A 29 3.47 -5.42 3.35
C ILE A 29 4.26 -6.68 2.95
N ALA A 30 4.93 -6.66 1.80
CA ALA A 30 5.74 -7.78 1.33
C ALA A 30 6.90 -8.11 2.29
N ILE A 31 7.60 -7.09 2.79
CA ILE A 31 8.69 -7.28 3.76
C ILE A 31 8.18 -7.92 5.05
N MET A 32 7.06 -7.42 5.60
CA MET A 32 6.46 -7.99 6.81
C MET A 32 5.95 -9.41 6.60
N PHE A 33 5.41 -9.70 5.41
CA PHE A 33 4.97 -11.04 5.05
C PHE A 33 6.14 -12.02 4.97
N ILE A 34 7.25 -11.63 4.31
CA ILE A 34 8.47 -12.44 4.22
C ILE A 34 9.07 -12.67 5.61
N TYR A 35 9.11 -11.64 6.47
CA TYR A 35 9.60 -11.78 7.84
C TYR A 35 8.71 -12.71 8.68
N GLY A 36 7.39 -12.58 8.57
CA GLY A 36 6.43 -13.47 9.21
C GLY A 36 6.57 -14.92 8.74
N ALA A 37 6.74 -15.12 7.44
CA ALA A 37 6.93 -16.44 6.82
C ALA A 37 8.27 -17.08 7.22
N ALA A 38 9.36 -16.31 7.17
CA ALA A 38 10.67 -16.75 7.62
C ALA A 38 10.64 -17.15 9.10
N LYS A 39 9.98 -16.35 9.95
CA LYS A 39 9.80 -16.64 11.38
C LYS A 39 8.94 -17.89 11.61
N TYR A 40 7.91 -18.09 10.80
CA TYR A 40 7.06 -19.28 10.85
C TYR A 40 7.84 -20.57 10.52
N ILE A 41 8.71 -20.51 9.50
CA ILE A 41 9.55 -21.64 9.07
C ILE A 41 10.66 -21.90 10.08
N SER A 42 11.33 -20.86 10.59
CA SER A 42 12.44 -21.00 11.55
C SER A 42 12.00 -21.52 12.91
N SER A 43 10.75 -21.29 13.31
CA SER A 43 10.21 -21.74 14.60
C SER A 43 9.59 -23.14 14.54
N ALA A 44 10.03 -24.01 13.61
CA ALA A 44 9.45 -25.34 13.40
C ALA A 44 9.36 -26.20 14.67
N ASP A 45 10.33 -26.08 15.58
CA ASP A 45 10.43 -26.81 16.84
C ASP A 45 9.58 -26.22 17.98
N ASP A 46 9.17 -24.95 17.90
CA ASP A 46 8.53 -24.25 19.02
C ASP A 46 7.08 -23.82 18.67
N PRO A 47 6.05 -24.44 19.30
CA PRO A 47 4.65 -24.18 18.96
C PRO A 47 4.24 -22.72 19.21
N SER A 48 4.88 -22.06 20.17
CA SER A 48 4.67 -20.64 20.46
C SER A 48 5.24 -19.73 19.37
N GLY A 49 6.40 -20.09 18.81
CA GLY A 49 7.01 -19.35 17.69
C GLY A 49 6.19 -19.46 16.41
N ARG A 50 5.64 -20.66 16.13
CA ARG A 50 4.72 -20.88 14.99
C ARG A 50 3.44 -20.07 15.08
N GLN A 51 2.81 -20.00 16.25
CA GLN A 51 1.61 -19.19 16.43
C GLN A 51 1.89 -17.70 16.19
N LYS A 52 3.02 -17.19 16.70
CA LYS A 52 3.43 -15.80 16.44
C LYS A 52 3.72 -15.54 14.96
N GLY A 53 4.44 -16.45 14.28
CA GLY A 53 4.69 -16.34 12.84
C GLY A 53 3.39 -16.32 12.02
N LYS A 54 2.43 -17.18 12.38
CA LYS A 54 1.12 -17.25 11.71
C LYS A 54 0.29 -15.99 11.94
N GLN A 55 0.31 -15.42 13.14
CA GLN A 55 -0.35 -14.15 13.47
C GLN A 55 0.24 -12.99 12.65
N ILE A 56 1.57 -12.91 12.52
CA ILE A 56 2.24 -11.90 11.71
C ILE A 56 1.84 -12.05 10.23
N CYS A 57 1.88 -13.27 9.69
CA CYS A 57 1.43 -13.52 8.31
C CYS A 57 -0.05 -13.14 8.10
N MET A 58 -0.94 -13.50 9.03
CA MET A 58 -2.36 -13.15 8.95
C MET A 58 -2.55 -11.63 8.95
N HIS A 59 -1.83 -10.90 9.80
CA HIS A 59 -1.91 -9.44 9.85
C HIS A 59 -1.43 -8.80 8.54
N SER A 60 -0.36 -9.32 7.94
CA SER A 60 0.11 -8.88 6.62
C SER A 60 -0.89 -9.16 5.50
N VAL A 61 -1.56 -10.32 5.51
CA VAL A 61 -2.60 -10.65 4.52
C VAL A 61 -3.83 -9.74 4.66
N ILE A 62 -4.24 -9.43 5.90
CA ILE A 62 -5.34 -8.49 6.15
C ILE A 62 -4.97 -7.10 5.63
N GLY A 63 -3.74 -6.63 5.90
CA GLY A 63 -3.24 -5.36 5.35
C GLY A 63 -3.22 -5.33 3.82
N ALA A 64 -2.79 -6.43 3.18
CA ALA A 64 -2.83 -6.58 1.73
C ALA A 64 -4.24 -6.52 1.16
N LEU A 65 -5.20 -7.21 1.79
CA LEU A 65 -6.61 -7.19 1.41
C LEU A 65 -7.19 -5.77 1.46
N ILE A 66 -6.95 -5.05 2.56
CA ILE A 66 -7.42 -3.67 2.72
C ILE A 66 -6.82 -2.77 1.63
N TYR A 67 -5.53 -2.91 1.33
CA TYR A 67 -4.88 -2.15 0.26
C TYR A 67 -5.53 -2.41 -1.10
N ILE A 68 -5.74 -3.68 -1.46
CA ILE A 68 -6.37 -4.06 -2.74
C ILE A 68 -7.79 -3.51 -2.83
N LEU A 69 -8.58 -3.61 -1.75
CA LEU A 69 -9.94 -3.07 -1.68
C LEU A 69 -9.91 -1.54 -1.85
N SER A 70 -8.99 -0.85 -1.20
CA SER A 70 -8.85 0.61 -1.29
C SER A 70 -8.55 1.05 -2.72
N VAL A 71 -7.59 0.39 -3.38
CA VAL A 71 -7.25 0.68 -4.79
C VAL A 71 -8.43 0.38 -5.72
N SER A 72 -9.14 -0.73 -5.47
CA SER A 72 -10.32 -1.11 -6.26
C SER A 72 -11.45 -0.09 -6.12
N VAL A 73 -11.68 0.43 -4.91
CA VAL A 73 -12.66 1.50 -4.66
C VAL A 73 -12.25 2.77 -5.37
N MET A 74 -10.99 3.22 -5.25
CA MET A 74 -10.47 4.41 -5.94
C MET A 74 -10.67 4.32 -7.46
N LEU A 75 -10.44 3.13 -8.04
CA LEU A 75 -10.68 2.88 -9.46
C LEU A 75 -12.18 2.92 -9.80
N ALA A 76 -13.04 2.34 -8.95
CA ALA A 76 -14.48 2.32 -9.15
C ALA A 76 -15.13 3.70 -9.05
N VAL A 77 -14.64 4.57 -8.17
CA VAL A 77 -15.10 5.97 -8.07
C VAL A 77 -14.51 6.87 -9.15
N GLY A 78 -13.63 6.34 -10.01
CA GLY A 78 -12.99 7.10 -11.09
C GLY A 78 -12.12 8.25 -10.59
N LEU A 79 -11.66 8.20 -9.32
CA LEU A 79 -10.77 9.23 -8.78
C LEU A 79 -9.37 8.99 -9.34
N THR A 80 -9.11 9.55 -10.52
CA THR A 80 -7.77 9.64 -11.06
C THR A 80 -7.17 11.00 -10.71
N GLN A 81 -5.87 11.05 -10.51
CA GLN A 81 -5.21 12.29 -10.09
C GLN A 81 -5.33 13.42 -11.14
N ALA A 82 -5.73 13.10 -12.37
CA ALA A 82 -6.05 14.06 -13.41
C ALA A 82 -7.35 14.83 -13.12
N ASP A 83 -8.34 14.20 -12.48
CA ASP A 83 -9.64 14.84 -12.17
C ASP A 83 -9.54 15.84 -11.03
N VAL A 84 -8.69 15.56 -10.02
CA VAL A 84 -8.44 16.46 -8.87
C VAL A 84 -7.71 17.73 -9.29
N CYS A 85 -7.00 17.71 -10.41
CA CYS A 85 -6.22 18.85 -10.91
C CYS A 85 -6.92 19.66 -12.02
N HIS A 86 -8.09 19.21 -12.47
CA HIS A 86 -8.84 19.84 -13.56
C HIS A 86 -10.25 20.32 -13.16
N ASN A 87 -10.59 20.24 -11.87
CA ASN A 87 -11.80 20.79 -11.25
C ASN A 87 -11.45 21.82 -10.19
#